data_AF-A0ABD5LVU3-F1
#
_entry.id   AF-A0ABD5LVU3-F1
#
_cell.length_a   1.000
_cell.length_b   1.000
_cell.length_c   1.000
_cell.angle_alpha   90.00
_cell.angle_beta   90.00
_cell.angle_gamma   90.00
#
_symmetry.space_group_name_H-M   'P 1'
#
loop_
_entity.id
_entity.type
_entity.pdbx_description
1 polymer ?
#
loop_
_entity_poly.entity_id
_entity_poly.type
_entity_poly.pdbx_seq_one_letter_code
_entity_poly.pdbx_strand_id
1 'polypeptide(L)'
;MELNLCWWNIGISPPTKSKQNVKTEKVGLAKKYLEELIIKKTLDIIALSEVSENEGYAFKQLATQLKMGYIDLSGKIGRIIIDISLIYQMNKLEFISSKFLTKLQPDNRMVRVGVAVVFKEIEHQK
;
A
#
# COMPACT_ATOMS: atom_id res chain seq x y z
N MET A 1 -14.19 7.36 -15.95
CA MET A 1 -14.41 7.02 -14.53
C MET A 1 -13.75 8.04 -13.61
N GLU A 2 -14.36 8.35 -12.47
CA GLU A 2 -13.75 9.12 -11.38
C GLU A 2 -13.19 8.14 -10.34
N LEU A 3 -11.98 8.41 -9.83
CA LEU A 3 -11.29 7.57 -8.84
C LEU A 3 -11.01 8.37 -7.57
N ASN A 4 -11.43 7.83 -6.43
CA ASN A 4 -11.11 8.41 -5.12
C ASN A 4 -9.82 7.78 -4.58
N LEU A 5 -8.79 8.61 -4.44
CA LEU A 5 -7.46 8.19 -4.02
C LEU A 5 -7.16 8.67 -2.60
N CYS A 6 -6.51 7.82 -1.81
CA CYS A 6 -5.93 8.18 -0.53
C CYS A 6 -4.47 7.74 -0.48
N TRP A 7 -3.59 8.63 0.00
CA TRP A 7 -2.24 8.25 0.41
C TRP A 7 -2.08 8.56 1.89
N TRP A 8 -1.79 7.53 2.68
CA TRP A 8 -1.60 7.64 4.11
C TRP A 8 -0.25 7.06 4.52
N ASN A 9 0.62 7.93 5.04
CA ASN A 9 1.75 7.49 5.84
C ASN A 9 1.26 7.11 7.24
N ILE A 10 1.29 5.82 7.54
CA ILE A 10 0.60 5.27 8.71
C ILE A 10 1.40 5.45 10.00
N GLY A 11 2.73 5.62 9.91
CA GLY A 11 3.62 5.93 11.03
C GLY A 11 3.49 5.00 12.24
N ILE A 12 3.05 3.75 12.05
CA ILE A 12 2.81 2.80 13.15
C ILE A 12 4.15 2.30 13.70
N SER A 13 5.05 1.94 12.77
CA SER A 13 6.38 1.40 13.05
C SER A 13 7.43 2.15 12.22
N PRO A 14 8.63 2.42 12.77
CA PRO A 14 9.70 3.00 11.98
C PRO A 14 10.13 2.02 10.86
N PRO A 15 10.66 2.51 9.72
CA PRO A 15 11.12 1.69 8.59
C PRO A 15 12.40 0.89 8.86
N THR A 16 12.70 0.57 10.13
CA THR A 16 13.94 -0.07 10.58
C THR A 16 13.67 -1.32 11.41
N LYS A 17 14.46 -2.37 11.16
CA LYS A 17 14.45 -3.71 11.78
C LYS A 17 14.65 -3.77 13.30
N SER A 18 14.44 -2.70 14.06
CA SER A 18 14.41 -2.82 15.51
C SER A 18 13.16 -3.62 15.88
N LYS A 19 13.36 -4.86 16.34
CA LYS A 19 12.33 -5.74 16.91
C LYS A 19 11.51 -4.96 17.96
N GLN A 20 10.46 -4.27 17.53
CA GLN A 20 9.42 -3.78 18.44
C GLN A 20 8.24 -4.69 18.27
N ASN A 21 7.65 -5.07 19.41
CA ASN A 21 6.36 -5.72 19.46
C ASN A 21 5.42 -4.90 18.57
N VAL A 22 4.84 -5.54 17.54
CA VAL A 22 3.78 -4.94 16.73
C VAL A 22 2.82 -4.30 17.72
N LYS A 23 2.61 -2.99 17.61
CA LYS A 23 1.67 -2.29 18.49
C LYS A 23 0.28 -2.65 18.01
N THR A 24 -0.17 -3.85 18.36
CA THR A 24 -1.43 -4.47 17.91
C THR A 24 -2.62 -3.52 18.04
N GLU A 25 -2.61 -2.68 19.08
CA GLU A 25 -3.60 -1.62 19.29
C GLU A 25 -3.60 -0.56 18.18
N LYS A 26 -2.42 -0.07 17.77
CA LYS A 26 -2.29 0.92 16.68
C LYS A 26 -2.70 0.33 15.33
N VAL A 27 -2.29 -0.92 15.06
CA VAL A 27 -2.72 -1.64 13.85
C VAL A 27 -4.23 -1.82 13.86
N GLY A 28 -4.81 -2.22 14.99
CA GLY A 28 -6.26 -2.35 15.16
C GLY A 28 -7.00 -1.02 14.94
N LEU A 29 -6.48 0.08 15.47
CA LEU A 29 -7.07 1.41 15.27
C LEU A 29 -6.98 1.86 13.81
N ALA A 30 -5.84 1.65 13.16
CA ALA A 30 -5.69 1.95 11.74
C ALA A 30 -6.65 1.14 10.87
N LYS A 31 -6.84 -0.15 11.18
CA LYS A 31 -7.82 -0.99 10.48
C LYS A 31 -9.23 -0.42 10.58
N LYS A 32 -9.66 0.04 11.76
CA LYS A 32 -10.97 0.67 11.95
C LYS A 32 -11.13 1.94 11.11
N TYR A 33 -10.12 2.81 11.08
CA TYR A 33 -10.16 4.00 10.24
C TYR A 33 -10.22 3.66 8.76
N LEU A 34 -9.44 2.68 8.29
CA LEU A 34 -9.47 2.23 6.90
C LEU A 34 -10.84 1.68 6.52
N GLU A 35 -11.43 0.83 7.36
CA GLU A 35 -12.78 0.30 7.16
C GLU A 35 -13.80 1.45 7.03
N GLU A 36 -13.77 2.42 7.94
CA GLU A 36 -14.66 3.58 7.86
C GLU A 36 -14.43 4.42 6.61
N LEU A 37 -13.18 4.66 6.21
CA LEU A 37 -12.84 5.44 5.02
C LEU A 37 -13.29 4.72 3.74
N ILE A 38 -13.05 3.42 3.65
CA ILE A 38 -13.47 2.60 2.49
C ILE A 38 -14.99 2.62 2.36
N ILE A 39 -15.72 2.41 3.47
CA ILE A 39 -17.18 2.32 3.45
C ILE A 39 -17.83 3.70 3.25
N LYS A 40 -17.38 4.74 3.97
CA LYS A 40 -18.05 6.05 3.99
C LYS A 40 -17.56 7.01 2.90
N LYS A 41 -16.30 6.91 2.48
CA LYS A 41 -15.66 7.87 1.55
C LYS A 41 -15.44 7.28 0.15
N THR A 42 -15.98 6.10 -0.11
CA THR A 42 -15.95 5.43 -1.43
C THR A 42 -14.56 5.43 -2.06
N LEU A 43 -13.52 5.17 -1.25
CA LEU A 43 -12.14 5.13 -1.70
C LEU A 43 -11.90 3.95 -2.63
N ASP A 44 -11.27 4.24 -3.77
CA ASP A 44 -11.00 3.27 -4.82
C ASP A 44 -9.58 2.74 -4.77
N ILE A 45 -8.63 3.58 -4.35
CA ILE A 45 -7.24 3.18 -4.11
C ILE A 45 -6.75 3.87 -2.84
N ILE A 46 -6.12 3.09 -1.96
CA ILE A 46 -5.48 3.55 -0.74
C ILE A 46 -4.02 3.09 -0.78
N ALA A 47 -3.09 4.04 -0.84
CA ALA A 47 -1.68 3.79 -0.67
C ALA A 47 -1.29 3.96 0.80
N LEU A 48 -0.78 2.90 1.40
CA LEU A 48 -0.21 2.93 2.75
C LEU A 48 1.30 2.97 2.63
N SER A 49 1.95 3.93 3.29
CA SER A 49 3.41 3.95 3.45
C SER A 49 3.83 3.77 4.90
N GLU A 50 5.06 3.31 5.11
CA GLU A 50 5.62 2.91 6.42
C GLU A 50 4.87 1.72 7.03
N VAL A 51 4.53 0.75 6.18
CA VAL A 51 3.93 -0.53 6.58
C VAL A 51 5.02 -1.60 6.66
N SER A 52 5.35 -2.05 7.86
CA SER A 52 6.28 -3.18 8.02
C SER A 52 5.67 -4.48 7.48
N GLU A 53 6.52 -5.46 7.15
CA GLU A 53 6.09 -6.77 6.63
C GLU A 53 5.02 -7.46 7.51
N ASN A 54 5.20 -7.41 8.83
CA ASN A 54 4.25 -7.99 9.78
C ASN A 54 2.90 -7.27 9.80
N GLU A 55 2.90 -5.94 9.63
CA GLU A 55 1.68 -5.14 9.55
C GLU A 55 0.98 -5.32 8.20
N GLY A 56 1.74 -5.53 7.12
CA GLY A 56 1.22 -5.81 5.78
C GLY A 56 0.26 -6.99 5.77
N TYR A 57 0.56 -8.04 6.55
CA TYR A 57 -0.36 -9.18 6.72
C TYR A 57 -1.73 -8.76 7.29
N ALA A 58 -1.74 -7.89 8.30
CA ALA A 58 -2.98 -7.44 8.93
C ALA A 58 -3.84 -6.57 7.97
N PHE A 59 -3.20 -5.76 7.12
CA PHE A 59 -3.89 -4.96 6.10
C PHE A 59 -4.36 -5.79 4.91
N LYS A 60 -3.60 -6.82 4.51
CA LYS A 60 -4.05 -7.80 3.51
C LYS A 60 -5.30 -8.54 3.97
N GLN A 61 -5.34 -8.95 5.24
CA GLN A 61 -6.53 -9.56 5.84
C GLN A 61 -7.72 -8.60 5.81
N LEU A 62 -7.53 -7.32 6.17
CA LEU A 62 -8.59 -6.32 6.09
C LEU A 62 -9.11 -6.15 4.66
N ALA A 63 -8.22 -6.01 3.68
CA ALA A 63 -8.61 -5.88 2.28
C ALA A 63 -9.45 -7.08 1.83
N THR A 64 -9.06 -8.30 2.22
CA THR A 64 -9.81 -9.53 1.92
C THR A 64 -11.21 -9.50 2.56
N GLN A 65 -11.32 -9.09 3.83
CA GLN A 65 -12.60 -8.95 4.53
C GLN A 65 -13.53 -7.95 3.83
N LEU A 66 -12.96 -6.87 3.30
CA LEU A 66 -13.69 -5.82 2.57
C LEU A 66 -13.87 -6.12 1.07
N LYS A 67 -13.49 -7.32 0.61
CA LYS A 67 -13.52 -7.73 -0.82
C LYS A 67 -12.75 -6.76 -1.74
N MET A 68 -11.66 -6.21 -1.24
CA MET A 68 -10.72 -5.35 -1.94
C MET A 68 -9.43 -6.09 -2.27
N GLY A 69 -8.70 -5.58 -3.24
CA GLY A 69 -7.40 -6.11 -3.64
C GLY A 69 -6.32 -5.52 -2.75
N TYR A 70 -5.26 -6.29 -2.51
CA TYR A 70 -4.08 -5.85 -1.77
C TYR A 70 -2.82 -6.13 -2.59
N ILE A 71 -1.97 -5.12 -2.71
CA ILE A 71 -0.69 -5.23 -3.41
C ILE A 71 0.41 -4.84 -2.44
N ASP A 72 1.30 -5.78 -2.15
CA ASP A 72 2.54 -5.48 -1.47
C ASP A 72 3.54 -4.89 -2.47
N LEU A 73 3.93 -3.64 -2.25
CA LEU A 73 4.94 -2.94 -3.03
C LEU A 73 6.20 -2.70 -2.20
N SER A 74 6.34 -3.38 -1.05
CA SER A 74 7.52 -3.29 -0.22
C SER A 74 8.73 -3.84 -0.97
N GLY A 75 9.90 -3.30 -0.69
CA GLY A 75 11.12 -3.85 -1.27
C GLY A 75 12.35 -2.98 -1.05
N LYS A 76 13.50 -3.64 -1.13
CA LYS A 76 14.80 -3.05 -0.87
C LYS A 76 15.62 -2.93 -2.15
N ILE A 77 16.17 -1.75 -2.42
CA ILE A 77 17.21 -1.55 -3.44
C ILE A 77 18.39 -0.83 -2.79
N GLY A 78 19.56 -1.48 -2.81
CA GLY A 78 20.72 -1.01 -2.07
C GLY A 78 20.44 -0.97 -0.56
N ARG A 79 20.48 0.24 0.03
CA ARG A 79 20.20 0.46 1.47
C ARG A 79 18.81 1.02 1.76
N ILE A 80 18.06 1.39 0.73
CA ILE A 80 16.75 2.06 0.90
C ILE A 80 15.65 1.00 0.87
N ILE A 81 14.82 1.05 1.90
CA ILE A 81 13.60 0.26 2.03
C ILE A 81 12.45 1.21 1.72
N ILE A 82 11.60 0.81 0.77
CA ILE A 82 10.31 1.45 0.54
C ILE A 82 9.26 0.47 1.04
N ASP A 83 8.54 0.88 2.07
CA ASP A 83 7.48 0.11 2.72
C ASP A 83 6.13 0.67 2.27
N ILE A 84 5.73 0.33 1.04
CA ILE A 84 4.46 0.77 0.46
C ILE A 84 3.57 -0.45 0.19
N SER A 85 2.28 -0.32 0.46
CA SER A 85 1.26 -1.26 -0.02
C SER A 85 0.04 -0.51 -0.56
N LEU A 86 -0.73 -1.15 -1.43
CA LEU A 86 -1.98 -0.63 -1.94
C LEU A 86 -3.15 -1.51 -1.52
N ILE A 87 -4.27 -0.87 -1.18
CA ILE A 87 -5.60 -1.48 -1.11
C ILE A 87 -6.44 -0.85 -2.22
N TYR A 88 -7.15 -1.65 -3.03
CA TYR A 88 -7.90 -1.11 -4.17
C TYR A 88 -9.22 -1.83 -4.46
N GLN A 89 -10.16 -1.15 -5.11
CA GLN A 89 -11.46 -1.70 -5.50
C GLN A 89 -11.37 -2.63 -6.71
N MET A 90 -11.47 -3.95 -6.47
CA MET A 90 -11.34 -4.98 -7.52
C MET A 90 -12.51 -5.03 -8.49
N ASN A 91 -13.64 -4.38 -8.18
CA ASN A 91 -14.74 -4.24 -9.12
C ASN A 91 -14.52 -3.10 -10.13
N LYS A 92 -13.68 -2.10 -9.82
CA LYS A 92 -13.38 -1.00 -10.73
C LYS A 92 -12.06 -1.19 -11.47
N LEU A 93 -11.09 -1.83 -10.82
CA LEU A 93 -9.72 -1.86 -11.28
C LEU A 93 -9.18 -3.29 -11.27
N GLU A 94 -8.50 -3.66 -12.35
CA GLU A 94 -7.68 -4.86 -12.48
C GLU A 94 -6.21 -4.46 -12.38
N PHE A 95 -5.47 -5.03 -11.43
CA PHE A 95 -4.03 -4.80 -11.33
C PHE A 95 -3.29 -5.52 -12.46
N ILE A 96 -2.47 -4.80 -13.21
CA ILE A 96 -1.72 -5.34 -14.36
C ILE A 96 -0.26 -5.58 -14.00
N SER A 97 0.42 -4.55 -13.50
CA SER A 97 1.85 -4.65 -13.19
C SER A 97 2.32 -3.52 -12.27
N SER A 98 3.47 -3.74 -11.64
CA SER A 98 4.20 -2.71 -10.92
C SER A 98 5.68 -2.72 -11.31
N LYS A 99 6.32 -1.56 -11.21
CA LYS A 99 7.75 -1.39 -11.50
C LYS A 99 8.38 -0.44 -10.51
N PHE A 100 9.48 -0.86 -9.89
CA PHE A 100 10.27 0.02 -9.05
C PHE A 100 10.95 1.09 -9.90
N LEU A 101 10.73 2.35 -9.54
CA LEU A 101 11.40 3.48 -10.16
C LEU A 101 12.74 3.66 -9.47
N THR A 102 13.81 3.62 -10.25
CA THR A 102 15.18 3.72 -9.75
C THR A 102 15.93 4.83 -10.47
N LYS A 103 16.89 5.42 -9.77
CA LYS A 103 17.75 6.48 -10.28
C LYS A 103 19.20 6.20 -9.88
N LEU A 104 20.11 6.36 -10.83
CA LEU A 104 21.54 6.33 -10.57
C LEU A 104 21.96 7.65 -9.92
N GLN A 105 22.63 7.57 -8.78
CA GLN A 105 23.20 8.73 -8.10
C GLN A 105 24.60 9.08 -8.66
N PRO A 106 25.12 10.30 -8.43
CA PRO A 106 26.46 10.70 -8.85
C PRO A 106 27.59 9.80 -8.33
N ASP A 107 27.37 9.08 -7.23
CA ASP A 107 28.32 8.13 -6.65
C ASP A 107 28.14 6.68 -7.17
N ASN A 108 27.48 6.52 -8.32
CA ASN A 108 27.16 5.26 -8.98
C ASN A 108 26.26 4.30 -8.18
N ARG A 109 25.61 4.75 -7.10
CA ARG A 109 24.61 3.92 -6.40
C ARG A 109 23.25 4.02 -7.06
N MET A 110 22.64 2.86 -7.32
CA MET A 110 21.24 2.78 -7.72
C MET A 110 20.34 2.93 -6.49
N VAL A 111 19.43 3.90 -6.54
CA VAL A 111 18.47 4.16 -5.49
C VAL A 111 17.05 4.08 -6.02
N ARG A 112 16.17 3.44 -5.24
CA ARG A 112 14.74 3.44 -5.49
C ARG A 112 14.15 4.78 -5.06
N VAL A 113 13.39 5.39 -5.96
CA VAL A 113 12.75 6.70 -5.76
C VAL A 113 11.22 6.62 -5.78
N GLY A 114 10.66 5.45 -6.11
CA GLY A 114 9.21 5.25 -6.12
C GLY A 114 8.79 3.91 -6.73
N VAL A 115 7.51 3.82 -7.06
CA VAL A 115 6.89 2.69 -7.75
C VAL A 115 5.88 3.22 -8.75
N ALA A 116 5.93 2.73 -9.97
CA ALA A 116 4.84 2.87 -10.93
C ALA A 116 3.94 1.64 -10.82
N VAL A 117 2.63 1.86 -10.78
CA VAL A 117 1.60 0.81 -10.69
C VAL A 117 0.63 1.03 -11.83
N VAL A 118 0.33 -0.03 -12.57
CA VAL A 118 -0.55 0.00 -13.73
C VAL A 118 -1.81 -0.79 -13.41
N PHE A 119 -2.95 -0.12 -13.57
CA PHE A 119 -4.27 -0.72 -13.48
C PHE A 119 -4.99 -0.59 -14.81
N LYS A 120 -5.90 -1.53 -15.07
CA LYS A 120 -6.88 -1.47 -16.15
C LYS A 120 -8.26 -1.25 -15.53
N GLU A 121 -9.06 -0.39 -16.15
CA GLU A 121 -10.45 -0.19 -15.77
C GLU A 121 -11.29 -1.43 -16.15
N ILE A 122 -12.14 -1.87 -15.23
CA ILE A 122 -13.10 -2.95 -15.47
C ILE A 122 -14.41 -2.31 -15.91
N GLU A 123 -14.71 -2.40 -17.20
CA GLU A 123 -16.02 -2.03 -17.71
C GLU A 123 -17.07 -3.02 -17.18
N HIS A 124 -18.01 -2.54 -16.38
CA HIS A 124 -19.23 -3.29 -16.15
C HIS A 124 -20.07 -3.19 -17.42
N GLN A 125 -20.29 -4.33 -18.09
CA GLN A 125 -21.40 -4.42 -19.04
C GLN A 125 -22.68 -4.07 -18.27
N LYS A 126 -23.34 -2.99 -18.69
CA LYS A 126 -24.60 -2.52 -18.12
C LYS A 126 -25.68 -3.58 -18.20
#